data_AF-A0A9X1MRN4-F1
#
_entry.id   AF-A0A9X1MRN4-F1
#
_cell.length_a   1.000
_cell.length_b   1.000
_cell.length_c   1.000
_cell.angle_alpha   90.00
_cell.angle_beta   90.00
_cell.angle_gamma   90.00
#
_symmetry.space_group_name_H-M   'P 1'
#
loop_
_entity.id
_entity.type
_entity.pdbx_description
1 polymer ?
#
loop_
_entity_poly.entity_id
_entity_poly.type
_entity_poly.pdbx_seq_one_letter_code
_entity_poly.pdbx_strand_id
1 'polypeptide(L)'
;MPDLPAAMNQLAEIARSPQATMDLIDAAVKGVEDAIPGSSVEQLNESLTLAQEVLADARVHRLVTNRFTKLSQLLVEAGGDPLLTGWTLLLLLGESLTGSITYCRAVMADAIGSGRVTPVEGEPIVMTNELAELYLQAMMQHDPYTAWLFYNYPAYSIAATAHITRAPALRTQHPDNTQLLLDASKKLDQIFGGPESYLTLALEGKETD
;
A
#
# COMPACT_ATOMS: atom_id res chain seq x y z
N MET A 1 -3.80 30.98 -2.64
CA MET A 1 -3.83 29.57 -2.23
C MET A 1 -2.41 29.02 -2.35
N PRO A 2 -1.95 28.13 -1.46
CA PRO A 2 -0.67 27.47 -1.63
C PRO A 2 -0.65 26.69 -2.95
N ASP A 3 0.47 26.75 -3.66
CA ASP A 3 0.65 26.13 -4.98
C ASP A 3 0.99 24.65 -4.82
N LEU A 4 0.06 23.77 -5.20
CA LEU A 4 0.15 22.33 -4.95
C LEU A 4 1.36 21.68 -5.67
N PRO A 5 1.61 21.89 -6.97
CA PRO A 5 2.83 21.42 -7.63
C PRO A 5 4.12 21.86 -6.93
N ALA A 6 4.18 23.11 -6.44
CA ALA A 6 5.36 23.59 -5.71
C ALA A 6 5.56 22.85 -4.38
N ALA A 7 4.49 22.63 -3.62
CA ALA A 7 4.53 21.83 -2.39
C ALA A 7 4.93 20.37 -2.66
N MET A 8 4.42 19.78 -3.74
CA MET A 8 4.74 18.42 -4.14
C MET A 8 6.20 18.27 -4.58
N ASN A 9 6.73 19.23 -5.33
CA ASN A 9 8.15 19.27 -5.68
C ASN A 9 9.04 19.37 -4.44
N GLN A 10 8.70 20.25 -3.49
CA GLN A 10 9.43 20.37 -2.23
C GLN A 10 9.43 19.04 -1.46
N LEU A 11 8.27 18.37 -1.35
CA LEU A 11 8.19 17.05 -0.72
C LEU A 11 9.06 16.03 -1.47
N ALA A 12 9.03 16.03 -2.80
CA ALA A 12 9.79 15.11 -3.65
C ALA A 12 11.31 15.33 -3.55
N GLU A 13 11.77 16.57 -3.35
CA GLU A 13 13.16 16.90 -3.06
C GLU A 13 13.58 16.42 -1.67
N ILE A 14 12.76 16.70 -0.64
CA ILE A 14 12.98 16.23 0.73
C ILE A 14 13.02 14.69 0.74
N ALA A 15 12.10 14.02 0.07
CA ALA A 15 12.01 12.57 -0.02
C ALA A 15 13.29 11.90 -0.56
N ARG A 16 14.01 12.59 -1.45
CA ARG A 16 15.26 12.11 -2.07
C ARG A 16 16.50 12.59 -1.34
N SER A 17 16.35 13.45 -0.35
CA SER A 17 17.46 14.04 0.39
C SER A 17 18.04 13.05 1.40
N PRO A 18 19.37 12.86 1.45
CA PRO A 18 20.00 12.07 2.50
C PRO A 18 19.92 12.72 3.89
N GLN A 19 19.51 13.99 3.98
CA GLN A 19 19.27 14.71 5.24
C GLN A 19 17.80 14.67 5.68
N ALA A 20 16.92 13.95 4.97
CA ALA A 20 15.51 13.88 5.31
C ALA A 20 15.30 13.28 6.70
N THR A 21 14.51 13.98 7.52
CA THR A 21 14.00 13.46 8.79
C THR A 21 12.48 13.24 8.68
N MET A 22 11.93 12.41 9.56
CA MET A 22 10.48 12.17 9.57
C MET A 22 9.69 13.47 9.81
N ASP A 23 10.17 14.35 10.69
CA ASP A 23 9.53 15.64 10.94
C ASP A 23 9.51 16.55 9.70
N LEU A 24 10.61 16.56 8.92
CA LEU A 24 10.67 17.31 7.66
C LEU A 24 9.72 16.74 6.61
N ILE A 25 9.63 15.41 6.53
CA ILE A 25 8.72 14.72 5.62
C ILE A 25 7.27 15.01 6.02
N ASP A 26 6.91 14.85 7.29
CA ASP A 26 5.54 15.03 7.76
C ASP A 26 5.08 16.50 7.63
N ALA A 27 5.98 17.47 7.85
CA ALA A 27 5.70 18.88 7.58
C ALA A 27 5.46 19.16 6.09
N ALA A 28 6.28 18.57 5.20
CA ALA A 28 6.11 18.73 3.76
C ALA A 28 4.83 18.03 3.25
N VAL A 29 4.51 16.84 3.76
CA VAL A 29 3.25 16.13 3.50
C VAL A 29 2.06 17.00 3.90
N LYS A 30 2.10 17.61 5.08
CA LYS A 30 1.04 18.52 5.53
C LYS A 30 0.87 19.71 4.57
N GLY A 31 1.97 20.28 4.08
CA GLY A 31 1.93 21.36 3.09
C GLY A 31 1.23 20.94 1.78
N VAL A 32 1.42 19.69 1.34
CA VAL A 32 0.69 19.13 0.20
C VAL A 32 -0.79 18.93 0.55
N GLU A 33 -1.11 18.28 1.68
CA GLU A 33 -2.49 18.04 2.13
C GLU A 33 -3.29 19.35 2.25
N ASP A 34 -2.68 20.40 2.78
CA ASP A 34 -3.31 21.73 2.94
C ASP A 34 -3.51 22.45 1.59
N ALA A 35 -2.78 22.08 0.53
CA ALA A 35 -2.87 22.67 -0.81
C ALA A 35 -3.85 21.94 -1.75
N ILE A 36 -4.23 20.69 -1.45
CA ILE A 36 -5.20 19.93 -2.26
C ILE A 36 -6.55 20.67 -2.35
N PRO A 37 -7.15 21.17 -1.24
CA PRO A 37 -8.40 21.91 -1.32
C PRO A 37 -8.25 23.22 -2.12
N GLY A 38 -8.94 23.32 -3.25
CA GLY A 38 -8.92 24.51 -4.11
C GLY A 38 -7.89 24.47 -5.25
N SER A 39 -7.15 23.37 -5.41
CA SER A 39 -6.31 23.12 -6.58
C SER A 39 -7.14 22.84 -7.84
N SER A 40 -6.63 23.22 -9.02
CA SER A 40 -7.24 22.86 -10.30
C SER A 40 -6.95 21.40 -10.68
N VAL A 41 -7.71 20.85 -11.63
CA VAL A 41 -7.49 19.49 -12.15
C VAL A 41 -6.08 19.35 -12.76
N GLU A 42 -5.60 20.39 -13.45
CA GLU A 42 -4.24 20.41 -14.00
C GLU A 42 -3.18 20.29 -12.90
N GLN A 43 -3.33 21.03 -11.80
CA GLN A 43 -2.42 20.97 -10.65
C GLN A 43 -2.45 19.61 -9.95
N LEU A 44 -3.64 19.01 -9.82
CA LEU A 44 -3.80 17.66 -9.28
C LEU A 44 -3.07 16.63 -10.15
N ASN A 45 -3.24 16.71 -11.47
CA ASN A 45 -2.62 15.79 -12.43
C ASN A 45 -1.09 15.93 -12.49
N GLU A 46 -0.58 17.16 -12.45
CA GLU A 46 0.86 17.40 -12.36
C GLU A 46 1.44 16.80 -11.06
N SER A 47 0.74 16.97 -9.94
CA SER A 47 1.15 16.41 -8.65
C SER A 47 1.09 14.89 -8.62
N LEU A 48 0.10 14.27 -9.27
CA LEU A 48 0.05 12.81 -9.46
C LEU A 48 1.22 12.33 -10.32
N THR A 49 1.59 13.05 -11.37
CA THR A 49 2.77 12.73 -12.18
C THR A 49 4.05 12.79 -11.35
N LEU A 50 4.21 13.79 -10.49
CA LEU A 50 5.32 13.86 -9.55
C LEU A 50 5.30 12.70 -8.53
N ALA A 51 4.12 12.35 -8.02
CA ALA A 51 3.96 11.21 -7.11
C ALA A 51 4.42 9.91 -7.77
N GLN A 52 4.01 9.69 -9.02
CA GLN A 52 4.39 8.55 -9.83
C GLN A 52 5.91 8.41 -9.96
N GLU A 53 6.61 9.51 -10.26
CA GLU A 53 8.08 9.52 -10.36
C GLU A 53 8.76 9.20 -9.03
N VAL A 54 8.22 9.66 -7.91
CA VAL A 54 8.76 9.36 -6.57
C VAL A 54 8.49 7.90 -6.19
N LEU A 55 7.30 7.39 -6.44
CA LEU A 55 6.93 6.00 -6.14
C LEU A 55 7.75 4.99 -6.95
N ALA A 56 8.13 5.35 -8.18
CA ALA A 56 8.99 4.54 -9.04
C ALA A 56 10.49 4.65 -8.70
N ASP A 57 10.90 5.60 -7.85
CA ASP A 57 12.31 5.83 -7.51
C ASP A 57 12.77 4.87 -6.39
N ALA A 58 13.57 3.88 -6.77
CA ALA A 58 14.09 2.87 -5.85
C ALA A 58 14.97 3.42 -4.70
N ARG A 59 15.42 4.68 -4.78
CA ARG A 59 16.21 5.34 -3.73
C ARG A 59 15.34 5.93 -2.63
N VAL A 60 14.05 6.14 -2.89
CA VAL A 60 13.13 6.74 -1.94
C VAL A 60 12.80 5.73 -0.85
N HIS A 61 12.95 6.17 0.41
CA HIS A 61 12.72 5.31 1.56
C HIS A 61 11.24 4.89 1.65
N ARG A 62 10.99 3.65 2.07
CA ARG A 62 9.64 3.06 2.08
C ARG A 62 8.63 3.81 2.93
N LEU A 63 9.03 4.32 4.11
CA LEU A 63 8.16 5.19 4.93
C LEU A 63 7.64 6.40 4.13
N VAL A 64 8.46 6.95 3.23
CA VAL A 64 8.08 8.04 2.35
C VAL A 64 7.17 7.54 1.23
N THR A 65 7.43 6.36 0.66
CA THR A 65 6.53 5.69 -0.31
C THR A 65 5.10 5.56 0.24
N ASN A 66 4.91 5.24 1.52
CA ASN A 66 3.58 5.21 2.13
C ASN A 66 2.91 6.60 2.14
N ARG A 67 3.65 7.67 2.45
CA ARG A 67 3.12 9.04 2.39
C ARG A 67 2.65 9.40 0.98
N PHE A 68 3.45 9.10 -0.04
CA PHE A 68 3.07 9.32 -1.44
C PHE A 68 1.89 8.44 -1.88
N THR A 69 1.76 7.23 -1.33
CA THR A 69 0.60 6.36 -1.57
C THR A 69 -0.69 7.01 -1.07
N LYS A 70 -0.68 7.51 0.17
CA LYS A 70 -1.82 8.22 0.76
C LYS A 70 -2.12 9.54 0.01
N LEU A 71 -1.09 10.31 -0.34
CA LEU A 71 -1.29 11.54 -1.11
C LEU A 71 -1.89 11.27 -2.49
N SER A 72 -1.46 10.21 -3.17
CA SER A 72 -2.03 9.81 -4.48
C SER A 72 -3.52 9.49 -4.36
N GLN A 73 -3.93 8.81 -3.29
CA GLN A 73 -5.35 8.60 -2.98
C GLN A 73 -6.09 9.95 -2.86
N LEU A 74 -5.59 10.87 -2.03
CA LEU A 74 -6.24 12.16 -1.78
C LEU A 74 -6.34 13.01 -3.05
N LEU A 75 -5.31 13.02 -3.89
CA LEU A 75 -5.29 13.75 -5.16
C LEU A 75 -6.34 13.22 -6.14
N VAL A 76 -6.45 11.90 -6.25
CA VAL A 76 -7.48 11.24 -7.05
C VAL A 76 -8.88 11.49 -6.47
N GLU A 77 -9.00 11.52 -5.14
CA GLU A 77 -10.26 11.87 -4.47
C GLU A 77 -10.72 13.29 -4.71
N ALA A 78 -9.76 14.22 -4.87
CA ALA A 78 -10.01 15.61 -5.21
C ALA A 78 -10.30 15.85 -6.71
N GLY A 79 -10.25 14.82 -7.55
CA GLY A 79 -10.59 14.91 -8.98
C GLY A 79 -9.41 14.80 -9.95
N GLY A 80 -8.22 14.43 -9.47
CA GLY A 80 -7.10 14.07 -10.33
C GLY A 80 -7.32 12.77 -11.10
N ASP A 81 -6.61 12.59 -12.21
CA ASP A 81 -6.73 11.43 -13.10
C ASP A 81 -6.12 10.16 -12.45
N PRO A 82 -6.95 9.15 -12.12
CA PRO A 82 -6.48 7.91 -11.50
C PRO A 82 -5.55 7.08 -12.39
N LEU A 83 -5.45 7.35 -13.69
CA LEU A 83 -4.56 6.60 -14.58
C LEU A 83 -3.09 6.99 -14.41
N LEU A 84 -2.79 8.17 -13.87
CA LEU A 84 -1.41 8.70 -13.79
C LEU A 84 -0.53 7.93 -12.80
N THR A 85 -1.09 7.56 -11.64
CA THR A 85 -0.39 6.86 -10.54
C THR A 85 -0.93 5.45 -10.30
N GLY A 86 -2.14 5.15 -10.78
CA GLY A 86 -2.88 3.95 -10.41
C GLY A 86 -2.11 2.67 -10.69
N TRP A 87 -1.44 2.58 -11.84
CA TRP A 87 -0.70 1.37 -12.20
C TRP A 87 0.50 1.09 -11.28
N THR A 88 1.30 2.09 -10.94
CA THR A 88 2.43 1.92 -10.02
C THR A 88 1.96 1.52 -8.62
N LEU A 89 0.85 2.08 -8.15
CA LEU A 89 0.26 1.68 -6.88
C LEU A 89 -0.17 0.21 -6.88
N LEU A 90 -0.77 -0.27 -7.98
CA LEU A 90 -1.15 -1.68 -8.11
C LEU A 90 0.07 -2.60 -8.16
N LEU A 91 1.14 -2.22 -8.86
CA LEU A 91 2.40 -2.97 -8.84
C LEU A 91 2.99 -3.07 -7.42
N LEU A 92 3.12 -1.94 -6.73
CA LEU A 92 3.66 -1.89 -5.36
C LEU A 92 2.79 -2.69 -4.38
N LEU A 93 1.47 -2.66 -4.54
CA LEU A 93 0.54 -3.46 -3.75
C LEU A 93 0.76 -4.96 -3.99
N GLY A 94 0.97 -5.39 -5.24
CA GLY A 94 1.26 -6.80 -5.56
C GLY A 94 2.54 -7.31 -4.92
N GLU A 95 3.60 -6.50 -4.93
CA GLU A 95 4.85 -6.77 -4.21
C GLU A 95 4.59 -6.88 -2.70
N SER A 96 3.79 -5.97 -2.14
CA SER A 96 3.42 -5.94 -0.72
C SER A 96 2.67 -7.18 -0.27
N LEU A 97 1.69 -7.62 -1.05
CA LEU A 97 0.91 -8.84 -0.80
C LEU A 97 1.80 -10.07 -0.84
N THR A 98 2.69 -10.16 -1.84
CA THR A 98 3.62 -11.30 -1.99
C THR A 98 4.59 -11.39 -0.81
N GLY A 99 5.15 -10.25 -0.37
CA GLY A 99 5.98 -10.18 0.83
C GLY A 99 5.21 -10.63 2.07
N SER A 100 3.99 -10.13 2.26
CA SER A 100 3.13 -10.47 3.40
C SER A 100 2.81 -11.97 3.48
N ILE A 101 2.47 -12.60 2.34
CA ILE A 101 2.23 -14.06 2.28
C ILE A 101 3.49 -14.84 2.67
N THR A 102 4.64 -14.45 2.14
CA THR A 102 5.92 -15.10 2.43
C THR A 102 6.24 -15.02 3.91
N TYR A 103 6.00 -13.86 4.51
CA TYR A 103 6.13 -13.65 5.94
C TYR A 103 5.22 -14.54 6.77
N CYS A 104 3.91 -14.52 6.50
CA CYS A 104 2.97 -15.30 7.31
C CYS A 104 3.32 -16.79 7.28
N ARG A 105 3.77 -17.31 6.13
CA ARG A 105 4.25 -18.69 6.00
C ARG A 105 5.47 -18.96 6.90
N ALA A 106 6.43 -18.04 6.95
CA ALA A 106 7.63 -18.19 7.78
C ALA A 106 7.28 -18.21 9.27
N VAL A 107 6.42 -17.31 9.74
CA VAL A 107 5.97 -17.30 11.14
C VAL A 107 5.20 -18.56 11.50
N MET A 108 4.30 -19.01 10.63
CA MET A 108 3.57 -20.24 10.88
C MET A 108 4.52 -21.44 11.01
N ALA A 109 5.53 -21.53 10.14
CA ALA A 109 6.52 -22.60 10.21
C ALA A 109 7.31 -22.58 11.53
N ASP A 110 7.74 -21.41 12.01
CA ASP A 110 8.42 -21.28 13.29
C ASP A 110 7.51 -21.60 14.48
N ALA A 111 6.27 -21.08 14.47
CA ALA A 111 5.30 -21.34 15.52
C ALA A 111 4.96 -22.83 15.64
N ILE A 112 4.90 -23.56 14.52
CA ILE A 112 4.76 -25.02 14.48
C ILE A 112 6.02 -25.70 15.00
N GLY A 113 7.20 -25.32 14.50
CA GLY A 113 8.48 -25.92 14.90
C GLY A 113 8.81 -25.73 16.39
N SER A 114 8.37 -24.63 16.99
CA SER A 114 8.51 -24.32 18.41
C SER A 114 7.39 -24.90 19.29
N GLY A 115 6.39 -25.55 18.70
CA GLY A 115 5.24 -26.13 19.41
C GLY A 115 4.24 -25.11 19.95
N ARG A 116 4.35 -23.83 19.57
CA ARG A 116 3.42 -22.76 19.95
C ARG A 116 2.07 -22.89 19.26
N VAL A 117 2.07 -23.45 18.04
CA VAL A 117 0.88 -23.84 17.31
C VAL A 117 0.97 -25.34 17.03
N THR A 118 -0.08 -26.08 17.38
CA THR A 118 -0.20 -27.50 17.03
C THR A 118 -1.20 -27.65 15.90
N PRO A 119 -0.78 -28.08 14.70
CA PRO A 119 -1.69 -28.40 13.62
C PRO A 119 -2.71 -29.45 14.07
N VAL A 120 -4.00 -29.18 13.88
CA VAL A 120 -5.04 -30.19 14.01
C VAL A 120 -5.30 -30.78 12.63
N GLU A 121 -5.37 -32.11 12.54
CA GLU A 121 -5.59 -32.80 11.26
C GLU A 121 -6.94 -32.40 10.66
N GLY A 122 -6.93 -31.98 9.39
CA GLY A 122 -8.13 -31.55 8.68
C GLY A 122 -8.58 -30.11 8.97
N GLU A 123 -7.94 -29.40 9.90
CA GLU A 123 -8.27 -28.01 10.20
C GLU A 123 -7.25 -27.05 9.55
N PRO A 124 -7.72 -25.94 8.94
CA PRO A 124 -6.83 -24.92 8.42
C PRO A 124 -6.12 -24.22 9.58
N ILE A 125 -4.80 -24.14 9.51
CA ILE A 125 -4.03 -23.35 10.46
C ILE A 125 -4.11 -21.89 10.03
N VAL A 126 -4.72 -21.07 10.88
CA VAL A 126 -4.94 -19.65 10.65
C VAL A 126 -3.94 -18.83 11.43
N MET A 127 -3.35 -17.83 10.80
CA MET A 127 -2.55 -16.82 11.48
C MET A 127 -3.49 -15.87 12.22
N THR A 128 -3.44 -15.85 13.55
CA THR A 128 -4.15 -14.83 14.33
C THR A 128 -3.37 -13.51 14.35
N ASN A 129 -4.05 -12.38 14.53
CA ASN A 129 -3.38 -11.08 14.70
C ASN A 129 -2.43 -11.10 15.90
N GLU A 130 -2.78 -11.78 16.99
CA GLU A 130 -1.93 -11.94 18.17
C GLU A 130 -0.63 -12.68 17.84
N LEU A 131 -0.70 -13.73 17.03
CA LEU A 131 0.48 -14.48 16.59
C LEU A 131 1.34 -13.64 15.63
N ALA A 132 0.71 -12.90 14.71
CA ALA A 132 1.40 -11.98 13.82
C ALA A 132 2.13 -10.88 14.63
N GLU A 133 1.46 -10.23 15.57
CA GLU A 133 2.03 -9.18 16.43
C GLU A 133 3.16 -9.70 17.33
N LEU A 134 3.00 -10.89 17.93
CA LEU A 134 4.01 -11.52 18.78
C LEU A 134 5.32 -11.75 18.03
N TYR A 135 5.24 -12.17 16.77
CA TYR A 135 6.42 -12.43 15.94
C TYR A 135 7.00 -11.18 15.31
N LEU A 136 6.27 -10.07 15.32
CA LEU A 136 6.65 -8.86 14.62
C LEU A 136 7.89 -8.18 15.21
N GLN A 137 8.09 -8.23 16.53
CA GLN A 137 9.34 -7.74 17.14
C GLN A 137 10.56 -8.55 16.72
N ALA A 138 10.43 -9.86 16.54
CA ALA A 138 11.50 -10.71 16.03
C ALA A 138 11.77 -10.42 14.54
N MET A 139 10.72 -10.12 13.76
CA MET A 139 10.88 -9.81 12.33
C MET A 139 11.62 -8.52 12.04
N MET A 140 11.37 -7.44 12.81
CA MET A 140 12.05 -6.17 12.58
C MET A 140 13.58 -6.32 12.64
N GLN A 141 14.06 -7.37 13.33
CA GLN A 141 15.47 -7.71 13.42
C GLN A 141 15.98 -8.57 12.24
N HIS A 142 15.11 -9.31 11.56
CA HIS A 142 15.48 -10.23 10.48
C HIS A 142 15.20 -9.70 9.07
N ASP A 143 14.02 -9.13 8.85
CA ASP A 143 13.61 -8.52 7.59
C ASP A 143 12.64 -7.35 7.86
N PRO A 144 13.18 -6.16 8.16
CA PRO A 144 12.37 -4.97 8.42
C PRO A 144 11.56 -4.52 7.21
N TYR A 145 11.92 -4.92 5.99
CA TYR A 145 11.19 -4.59 4.78
C TYR A 145 9.85 -5.33 4.72
N THR A 146 9.86 -6.63 4.95
CA THR A 146 8.63 -7.43 4.91
C THR A 146 7.70 -7.11 6.08
N ALA A 147 8.24 -6.79 7.26
CA ALA A 147 7.46 -6.29 8.40
C ALA A 147 6.73 -4.97 8.06
N TRP A 148 7.41 -4.07 7.36
CA TRP A 148 6.85 -2.81 6.93
C TRP A 148 5.71 -2.98 5.93
N LEU A 149 5.85 -3.89 4.94
CA LEU A 149 4.79 -4.19 3.97
C LEU A 149 3.50 -4.67 4.66
N PHE A 150 3.66 -5.53 5.66
CA PHE A 150 2.54 -6.07 6.43
C PHE A 150 1.71 -4.97 7.11
N TYR A 151 2.34 -4.01 7.78
CA TYR A 151 1.64 -2.91 8.45
C TYR A 151 0.97 -1.92 7.50
N ASN A 152 1.54 -1.73 6.31
CA ASN A 152 1.08 -0.70 5.38
C ASN A 152 0.15 -1.26 4.30
N TYR A 153 -0.11 -2.58 4.30
CA TYR A 153 -1.07 -3.24 3.44
C TYR A 153 -2.43 -2.51 3.39
N PRO A 154 -3.03 -2.05 4.51
CA PRO A 154 -4.29 -1.32 4.46
C PRO A 154 -4.20 -0.02 3.65
N ALA A 155 -3.10 0.73 3.76
CA ALA A 155 -2.93 2.01 3.06
C ALA A 155 -2.83 1.81 1.54
N TYR A 156 -2.02 0.84 1.10
CA TYR A 156 -1.93 0.47 -0.32
C TYR A 156 -3.26 -0.01 -0.87
N SER A 157 -3.98 -0.84 -0.10
CA SER A 157 -5.29 -1.37 -0.50
C SER A 157 -6.31 -0.27 -0.70
N ILE A 158 -6.42 0.67 0.25
CA ILE A 158 -7.35 1.80 0.17
C ILE A 158 -7.01 2.69 -1.03
N ALA A 159 -5.72 3.02 -1.21
CA ALA A 159 -5.28 3.83 -2.33
C ALA A 159 -5.59 3.15 -3.68
N ALA A 160 -5.29 1.85 -3.81
CA ALA A 160 -5.60 1.07 -5.00
C ALA A 160 -7.10 1.06 -5.31
N THR A 161 -7.96 0.83 -4.31
CA THR A 161 -9.41 0.87 -4.50
C THR A 161 -9.90 2.24 -4.94
N ALA A 162 -9.37 3.33 -4.39
CA ALA A 162 -9.73 4.69 -4.80
C ALA A 162 -9.45 4.96 -6.29
N HIS A 163 -8.36 4.40 -6.83
CA HIS A 163 -8.01 4.50 -8.24
C HIS A 163 -8.89 3.59 -9.11
N ILE A 164 -9.04 2.32 -8.74
CA ILE A 164 -9.87 1.35 -9.48
C ILE A 164 -11.34 1.80 -9.55
N THR A 165 -11.88 2.36 -8.47
CA THR A 165 -13.28 2.82 -8.41
C THR A 165 -13.53 3.94 -9.41
N ARG A 166 -12.57 4.87 -9.55
CA ARG A 166 -12.68 6.00 -10.48
C ARG A 166 -12.29 5.67 -11.92
N ALA A 167 -11.38 4.72 -12.11
CA ALA A 167 -11.03 4.19 -13.41
C ALA A 167 -11.05 2.65 -13.42
N PRO A 168 -12.24 2.04 -13.58
CA PRO A 168 -12.39 0.59 -13.64
C PRO A 168 -11.51 -0.08 -14.71
N ALA A 169 -11.19 0.66 -15.78
CA ALA A 169 -10.34 0.22 -16.87
C ALA A 169 -8.92 -0.20 -16.42
N LEU A 170 -8.42 0.30 -15.28
CA LEU A 170 -7.13 -0.11 -14.69
C LEU A 170 -7.02 -1.63 -14.51
N ARG A 171 -8.12 -2.29 -14.16
CA ARG A 171 -8.18 -3.76 -14.02
C ARG A 171 -8.07 -4.51 -15.35
N THR A 172 -8.49 -3.86 -16.43
CA THR A 172 -8.57 -4.50 -17.75
C THR A 172 -7.35 -4.23 -18.63
N GLN A 173 -6.54 -3.21 -18.30
CA GLN A 173 -5.33 -2.88 -19.06
C GLN A 173 -4.24 -3.96 -18.93
N HIS A 174 -4.20 -4.67 -17.78
CA HIS A 174 -3.24 -5.74 -17.50
C HIS A 174 -3.94 -6.93 -16.81
N PRO A 175 -4.66 -7.78 -17.57
CA PRO A 175 -5.51 -8.83 -16.99
C PRO A 175 -4.71 -9.86 -16.17
N ASP A 176 -3.54 -10.29 -16.65
CA ASP A 176 -2.70 -11.28 -15.95
C ASP A 176 -2.22 -10.75 -14.59
N ASN A 177 -1.77 -9.49 -14.56
CA ASN A 177 -1.31 -8.86 -13.32
C ASN A 177 -2.46 -8.60 -12.35
N THR A 178 -3.64 -8.25 -12.87
CA THR A 178 -4.84 -8.06 -12.06
C THR A 178 -5.28 -9.36 -11.40
N GLN A 179 -5.23 -10.48 -12.15
CA GLN A 179 -5.53 -11.79 -11.60
C GLN A 179 -4.52 -12.19 -10.52
N LEU A 180 -3.21 -11.96 -10.75
CA LEU A 180 -2.17 -12.20 -9.76
C LEU A 180 -2.40 -11.40 -8.47
N LEU A 181 -2.81 -10.13 -8.60
CA LEU A 181 -3.15 -9.27 -7.47
C LEU A 181 -4.33 -9.82 -6.66
N LEU A 182 -5.39 -10.24 -7.36
CA LEU A 182 -6.59 -10.83 -6.75
C LEU A 182 -6.27 -12.14 -6.02
N ASP A 183 -5.49 -13.02 -6.66
CA ASP A 183 -5.08 -14.30 -6.07
C ASP A 183 -4.24 -14.08 -4.81
N ALA A 184 -3.34 -13.09 -4.83
CA ALA A 184 -2.54 -12.73 -3.67
C ALA A 184 -3.40 -12.16 -2.53
N SER A 185 -4.36 -11.28 -2.84
CA SER A 185 -5.29 -10.71 -1.86
C SER A 185 -6.12 -11.80 -1.18
N LYS A 186 -6.75 -12.67 -1.96
CA LYS A 186 -7.51 -13.83 -1.45
C LYS A 186 -6.65 -14.76 -0.61
N LYS A 187 -5.40 -14.96 -1.01
CA LYS A 187 -4.50 -15.83 -0.26
C LYS A 187 -4.19 -15.26 1.11
N LEU A 188 -4.03 -13.95 1.21
CA LEU A 188 -3.84 -13.27 2.49
C LEU A 188 -5.10 -13.37 3.35
N ASP A 189 -6.29 -13.13 2.79
CA ASP A 189 -7.57 -13.29 3.50
C ASP A 189 -7.73 -14.71 4.09
N GLN A 190 -7.40 -15.73 3.30
CA GLN A 190 -7.40 -17.14 3.75
C GLN A 190 -6.43 -17.39 4.91
N ILE A 191 -5.25 -16.77 4.90
CA ILE A 191 -4.22 -16.94 5.93
C ILE A 191 -4.71 -16.39 7.27
N PHE A 192 -5.43 -15.26 7.27
CA PHE A 192 -5.97 -14.62 8.48
C PHE A 192 -7.33 -15.16 8.91
N GLY A 193 -8.00 -15.97 8.06
CA GLY A 193 -9.26 -16.64 8.39
C GLY A 193 -10.42 -15.67 8.66
N GLY A 194 -10.32 -14.44 8.18
CA GLY A 194 -11.32 -13.39 8.31
C GLY A 194 -12.28 -13.31 7.11
N PRO A 195 -13.24 -12.37 7.13
CA PRO A 195 -14.03 -12.05 5.94
C PRO A 195 -13.13 -11.56 4.80
N GLU A 196 -13.63 -11.63 3.56
CA GLU A 196 -12.93 -11.09 2.38
C GLU A 196 -12.54 -9.62 2.63
N SER A 197 -11.29 -9.26 2.34
CA SER A 197 -10.83 -7.90 2.53
C SER A 197 -11.52 -6.94 1.57
N TYR A 198 -11.56 -5.67 1.96
CA TYR A 198 -12.08 -4.58 1.11
C TYR A 198 -11.45 -4.58 -0.30
N LEU A 199 -10.16 -4.90 -0.39
CA LEU A 199 -9.45 -5.02 -1.67
C LEU A 199 -9.99 -6.19 -2.51
N THR A 200 -10.15 -7.38 -1.92
CA THR A 200 -10.72 -8.55 -2.60
C THR A 200 -12.12 -8.23 -3.14
N LEU A 201 -12.99 -7.67 -2.29
CA LEU A 201 -14.36 -7.30 -2.66
C LEU A 201 -14.37 -6.29 -3.83
N ALA A 202 -13.57 -5.23 -3.73
CA ALA A 202 -13.48 -4.20 -4.75
C ALA A 202 -12.95 -4.73 -6.09
N LEU A 203 -11.94 -5.61 -6.06
CA LEU A 203 -11.37 -6.22 -7.26
C LEU A 203 -12.39 -7.11 -7.99
N GLU A 204 -13.19 -7.86 -7.24
CA GLU A 204 -14.25 -8.72 -7.78
C GLU A 204 -15.49 -7.93 -8.21
N GLY A 205 -15.57 -6.63 -7.90
CA GLY A 205 -16.73 -5.81 -8.17
C GLY A 205 -17.94 -6.17 -7.32
N LYS A 206 -17.72 -6.77 -6.14
CA LYS A 206 -18.74 -6.98 -5.13
C LYS A 206 -19.00 -5.65 -4.40
N GLU A 207 -20.26 -5.35 -4.11
CA GLU A 207 -20.58 -4.19 -3.25
C GLU A 207 -20.03 -4.45 -1.84
N THR A 208 -19.47 -3.40 -1.25
CA THR A 208 -19.03 -3.39 0.15
C THR A 208 -20.15 -2.76 0.96
N ASP A 209 -20.88 -3.60 1.72
CA ASP A 209 -22.00 -3.19 2.56
C ASP A 209 -21.60 -2.17 3.65
#